data_AF-A0A2V7HGC5-F1
#
_entry.id   AF-A0A2V7HGC5-F1
#
_cell.length_a   1.000
_cell.length_b   1.000
_cell.length_c   1.000
_cell.angle_alpha   90.00
_cell.angle_beta   90.00
_cell.angle_gamma   90.00
#
_symmetry.space_group_name_H-M   'P 1'
#
loop_
_entity.id
_entity.type
_entity.pdbx_description
1 polymer ?
#
loop_
_entity_poly.entity_id
_entity_poly.type
_entity_poly.pdbx_seq_one_letter_code
_entity_poly.pdbx_strand_id
1 'polypeptide(L)'
;MLSRENVPDRLAGRVARVFPRRSAIVAVITMFAACSQPVTTSNVPARTDFLAANLDTTISPAVDFFQYANGGWLRRHPIPASEAAWGIGNEVREQLYVNLRQINEQSAATTGAPGTDAQKIGDFWATAMDTVKIDQQGIHPLDAELARIDAIKSPGDAIDVAFAEGPLQVGPFFSFYVYQDERKSDVQAVHLSQGGLGLPERDFYFNPDTGVARIRDEYVKHIARTLQLLGRDPASAKTAAQNVMTFETALAKASRKLEDLRDPVANYNKMTPVTLTSKYTPSIEWIGRLASWGVRPDSVIVGQPEFFTAMQSLIQSTPVATLQDYLRYQLITTYSPYLSSTFYNERFSFYNRILNGQKEPRARWKRVLDAEGDAMGMVLGRIFVKEYFPPAEKTRYADMVEAIRTAYRERISRLTWMSDSTKARALQKLASVYP
;
A
#
# COMPACT_ATOMS: atom_id res chain seq x y z
N MET A 1 -22.94 -20.67 -58.66
CA MET A 1 -22.07 -20.90 -59.82
C MET A 1 -20.77 -21.48 -59.28
N LEU A 2 -20.71 -22.82 -59.19
CA LEU A 2 -19.96 -23.73 -60.10
C LEU A 2 -18.44 -23.61 -59.84
N SER A 3 -17.64 -24.64 -59.57
CA SER A 3 -17.87 -26.09 -59.50
C SER A 3 -16.66 -26.76 -58.84
N ARG A 4 -16.90 -27.97 -58.34
CA ARG A 4 -15.93 -28.97 -57.88
C ARG A 4 -15.10 -29.57 -59.04
N GLU A 5 -14.22 -30.51 -58.65
CA GLU A 5 -13.64 -31.64 -59.39
C GLU A 5 -12.26 -31.40 -60.03
N ASN A 6 -11.29 -32.33 -60.09
CA ASN A 6 -11.22 -33.75 -59.71
C ASN A 6 -9.73 -34.18 -59.63
N VAL A 7 -9.47 -35.26 -58.88
CA VAL A 7 -8.24 -36.10 -58.93
C VAL A 7 -8.40 -37.13 -60.06
N PRO A 8 -7.32 -37.65 -60.69
CA PRO A 8 -6.96 -39.06 -60.44
C PRO A 8 -5.44 -39.37 -60.50
N ASP A 9 -4.97 -40.01 -59.42
CA ASP A 9 -4.27 -41.29 -59.33
C ASP A 9 -3.78 -42.02 -60.63
N ARG A 10 -2.51 -42.45 -60.68
CA ARG A 10 -2.06 -43.86 -60.78
C ARG A 10 -0.60 -44.10 -61.29
N LEU A 11 0.10 -44.91 -60.50
CA LEU A 11 0.88 -46.12 -60.84
C LEU A 11 2.28 -46.08 -61.52
N ALA A 12 3.25 -46.57 -60.74
CA ALA A 12 4.05 -47.80 -60.94
C ALA A 12 5.27 -47.85 -61.89
N GLY A 13 6.31 -48.57 -61.39
CA GLY A 13 7.32 -49.27 -62.21
C GLY A 13 8.77 -48.88 -61.90
N ARG A 14 9.40 -49.45 -60.85
CA ARG A 14 10.37 -50.58 -60.89
C ARG A 14 11.71 -50.34 -61.63
N VAL A 15 12.78 -50.37 -60.81
CA VAL A 15 14.00 -51.21 -60.89
C VAL A 15 14.93 -51.08 -62.12
N ALA A 16 16.18 -50.66 -61.89
CA ALA A 16 17.39 -51.48 -62.14
C ALA A 16 18.66 -50.82 -61.59
N ARG A 17 19.44 -51.59 -60.83
CA ARG A 17 20.85 -51.35 -60.47
C ARG A 17 21.76 -51.89 -61.58
N VAL A 18 23.00 -51.40 -61.64
CA VAL A 18 24.29 -52.16 -61.54
C VAL A 18 25.43 -51.44 -62.30
N PHE A 19 26.39 -50.90 -61.52
CA PHE A 19 27.88 -50.91 -61.57
C PHE A 19 28.65 -51.31 -62.87
N PRO A 20 30.00 -51.14 -62.93
CA PRO A 20 30.86 -49.97 -62.74
C PRO A 20 31.92 -49.84 -63.87
N ARG A 21 32.78 -48.81 -63.86
CA ARG A 21 34.21 -49.00 -64.20
C ARG A 21 35.09 -47.81 -63.81
N ARG A 22 36.25 -48.19 -63.25
CA ARG A 22 37.35 -47.38 -62.76
C ARG A 22 38.14 -46.78 -63.93
N SER A 23 38.74 -45.61 -63.73
CA SER A 23 40.13 -45.32 -64.11
C SER A 23 40.61 -44.04 -63.43
N ALA A 24 41.84 -44.12 -62.93
CA ALA A 24 42.52 -43.15 -62.08
C ALA A 24 43.32 -42.13 -62.90
N ILE A 25 43.45 -40.90 -62.39
CA ILE A 25 44.60 -40.01 -62.62
C ILE A 25 44.96 -39.36 -61.27
N VAL A 26 46.27 -39.29 -61.02
CA VAL A 26 46.98 -38.93 -59.78
C VAL A 26 47.53 -37.49 -59.86
N ALA A 27 47.77 -36.89 -58.68
CA ALA A 27 48.53 -35.67 -58.36
C ALA A 27 47.75 -34.35 -58.48
N VAL A 28 47.79 -33.40 -57.53
CA VAL A 28 48.88 -32.94 -56.64
C VAL A 28 48.31 -32.48 -55.28
N ILE A 29 49.15 -32.61 -54.26
CA ILE A 29 49.00 -32.27 -52.84
C ILE A 29 48.75 -30.77 -52.61
N THR A 30 47.73 -30.46 -51.79
CA THR A 30 47.77 -29.32 -50.87
C THR A 30 47.04 -29.67 -49.57
N MET A 31 47.81 -30.03 -48.55
CA MET A 31 47.35 -30.04 -47.16
C MET A 31 47.16 -28.59 -46.69
N PHE A 32 45.92 -28.21 -46.39
CA PHE A 32 45.65 -27.31 -45.28
C PHE A 32 44.51 -27.93 -44.48
N ALA A 33 44.89 -28.58 -43.39
CA ALA A 33 43.98 -29.13 -42.40
C ALA A 33 43.27 -27.99 -41.66
N ALA A 34 41.95 -28.08 -41.66
CA ALA A 34 41.00 -27.72 -40.61
C ALA A 34 41.49 -26.86 -39.43
N CYS A 35 40.94 -25.65 -39.34
CA CYS A 35 40.51 -25.08 -38.07
C CYS A 35 38.98 -25.00 -38.07
N SER A 36 38.32 -26.16 -38.01
CA SER A 36 36.93 -26.25 -37.58
C SER A 36 36.95 -26.06 -36.06
N GLN A 37 36.83 -24.83 -35.58
CA GLN A 37 36.59 -24.65 -34.15
C GLN A 37 35.25 -25.32 -33.82
N PRO A 38 35.20 -26.26 -32.87
CA PRO A 38 33.92 -26.71 -32.36
C PRO A 38 33.29 -25.49 -31.70
N VAL A 39 32.18 -25.01 -32.29
CA VAL A 39 31.25 -24.16 -31.57
C VAL A 39 30.78 -25.02 -30.41
N THR A 40 31.40 -24.85 -29.25
CA THR A 40 30.85 -25.29 -27.98
C THR A 40 29.57 -24.51 -27.83
N THR A 41 28.47 -25.07 -28.33
CA THR A 41 27.13 -24.74 -27.87
C THR A 41 27.16 -24.97 -26.38
N SER A 42 27.36 -23.86 -25.67
CA SER A 42 27.11 -23.74 -24.24
C SER A 42 25.71 -24.30 -24.00
N ASN A 43 25.66 -25.56 -23.56
CA ASN A 43 24.45 -26.20 -23.07
C ASN A 43 24.19 -25.64 -21.67
N VAL A 44 24.00 -24.32 -21.58
CA VAL A 44 23.26 -23.73 -20.47
C VAL A 44 21.85 -24.27 -20.67
N PRO A 45 21.31 -25.10 -19.76
CA PRO A 45 19.93 -25.53 -19.87
C PRO A 45 19.08 -24.27 -20.05
N ALA A 46 18.33 -24.21 -21.16
CA ALA A 46 17.47 -23.09 -21.45
C ALA A 46 16.66 -22.84 -20.19
N ARG A 47 16.87 -21.66 -19.58
CA ARG A 47 16.19 -21.26 -18.35
C ARG A 47 14.72 -21.48 -18.64
N THR A 48 14.08 -22.42 -17.94
CA THR A 48 12.65 -22.69 -18.12
C THR A 48 11.95 -21.35 -18.06
N ASP A 49 11.29 -20.97 -19.15
CA ASP A 49 10.58 -19.71 -19.20
C ASP A 49 9.47 -19.76 -18.16
N PHE A 50 9.70 -19.10 -17.03
CA PHE A 50 8.78 -19.11 -15.91
C PHE A 50 7.45 -18.44 -16.28
N LEU A 51 7.43 -17.59 -17.31
CA LEU A 51 6.21 -17.01 -17.85
C LEU A 51 5.46 -18.02 -18.72
N ALA A 52 6.15 -18.81 -19.52
CA ALA A 52 5.53 -19.87 -20.32
C ALA A 52 4.76 -20.87 -19.43
N ALA A 53 5.24 -21.14 -18.22
CA ALA A 53 4.55 -22.01 -17.26
C ALA A 53 3.21 -21.43 -16.77
N ASN A 54 3.00 -20.12 -16.86
CA ASN A 54 1.80 -19.41 -16.37
C ASN A 54 0.70 -19.29 -17.43
N LEU A 55 1.03 -19.57 -18.70
CA LEU A 55 0.09 -19.45 -19.81
C LEU A 55 -1.08 -20.44 -19.68
N ASP A 56 -2.24 -19.98 -20.13
CA ASP A 56 -3.42 -20.78 -20.40
C ASP A 56 -3.70 -20.79 -21.91
N THR A 57 -3.03 -21.69 -22.63
CA THR A 57 -3.09 -21.77 -24.09
C THR A 57 -4.45 -22.25 -24.62
N THR A 58 -5.40 -22.58 -23.73
CA THR A 58 -6.79 -22.88 -24.10
C THR A 58 -7.60 -21.62 -24.42
N ILE A 59 -7.12 -20.44 -24.01
CA ILE A 59 -7.75 -19.15 -24.25
C ILE A 59 -6.98 -18.41 -25.35
N SER A 60 -7.70 -17.82 -26.30
CA SER A 60 -7.04 -16.99 -27.32
C SER A 60 -6.54 -15.68 -26.69
N PRO A 61 -5.27 -15.29 -26.89
CA PRO A 61 -4.77 -14.00 -26.43
C PRO A 61 -5.50 -12.80 -27.05
N ALA A 62 -6.18 -12.98 -28.18
CA ALA A 62 -6.99 -11.94 -28.82
C ALA A 62 -8.38 -11.76 -28.17
N VAL A 63 -8.83 -12.72 -27.35
CA VAL A 63 -10.12 -12.69 -26.66
C VAL A 63 -9.94 -12.22 -25.23
N ASP A 64 -9.02 -12.85 -24.50
CA ASP A 64 -8.69 -12.49 -23.12
C ASP A 64 -7.20 -12.72 -22.89
N PHE A 65 -6.41 -11.65 -23.13
CA PHE A 65 -4.97 -11.71 -22.92
C PHE A 65 -4.60 -11.94 -21.46
N PHE A 66 -5.41 -11.47 -20.51
CA PHE A 66 -5.13 -11.64 -19.09
C PHE A 66 -5.25 -13.11 -18.69
N GLN A 67 -6.34 -13.77 -19.08
CA GLN A 67 -6.52 -15.19 -18.81
C GLN A 67 -5.53 -16.05 -19.60
N TYR A 68 -5.24 -15.71 -20.87
CA TYR A 68 -4.19 -16.40 -21.63
C TYR A 68 -2.83 -16.29 -20.94
N ALA A 69 -2.43 -15.10 -20.48
CA ALA A 69 -1.11 -14.90 -19.91
C ALA A 69 -0.96 -15.46 -18.48
N ASN A 70 -2.04 -15.44 -17.69
CA ASN A 70 -1.98 -15.69 -16.24
C ASN A 70 -2.84 -16.88 -15.77
N GLY A 71 -3.68 -17.46 -16.62
CA GLY A 71 -4.68 -18.45 -16.21
C GLY A 71 -4.09 -19.71 -15.59
N GLY A 72 -2.92 -20.15 -16.07
CA GLY A 72 -2.16 -21.24 -15.46
C GLY A 72 -1.67 -20.87 -14.05
N TRP A 73 -1.23 -19.63 -13.84
CA TRP A 73 -0.81 -19.15 -12.53
C TRP A 73 -1.98 -19.05 -11.55
N LEU A 74 -3.09 -18.43 -11.96
CA LEU A 74 -4.30 -18.25 -11.12
C LEU A 74 -4.84 -19.58 -10.58
N ARG A 75 -4.82 -20.64 -11.39
CA ARG A 75 -5.23 -21.98 -10.96
C ARG A 75 -4.33 -22.60 -9.88
N ARG A 76 -3.04 -22.31 -9.92
CA ARG A 76 -2.05 -22.89 -9.00
C ARG A 76 -1.83 -22.08 -7.73
N HIS A 77 -2.26 -20.81 -7.73
CA HIS A 77 -2.02 -19.87 -6.64
C HIS A 77 -3.35 -19.32 -6.13
N PRO A 78 -4.18 -20.15 -5.47
CA PRO A 78 -5.38 -19.65 -4.80
C PRO A 78 -4.98 -18.63 -3.73
N ILE A 79 -5.86 -17.66 -3.46
CA ILE A 79 -5.60 -16.64 -2.44
C ILE A 79 -5.42 -17.33 -1.07
N PRO A 80 -4.26 -17.18 -0.41
CA PRO A 80 -4.04 -17.75 0.91
C PRO A 80 -5.08 -17.24 1.91
N ALA A 81 -5.45 -18.08 2.88
CA ALA A 81 -6.46 -17.74 3.88
C ALA A 81 -6.14 -16.47 4.68
N SER A 82 -4.84 -16.14 4.83
CA SER A 82 -4.37 -14.95 5.53
C SER A 82 -4.30 -13.68 4.69
N GLU A 83 -4.68 -13.73 3.42
CA GLU A 83 -4.52 -12.64 2.46
C GLU A 83 -5.86 -12.28 1.81
N ALA A 84 -6.00 -11.01 1.42
CA ALA A 84 -7.19 -10.51 0.72
C ALA A 84 -7.05 -10.62 -0.82
N ALA A 85 -5.81 -10.64 -1.30
CA ALA A 85 -5.46 -10.74 -2.71
C ALA A 85 -4.12 -11.47 -2.84
N TRP A 86 -3.90 -12.11 -3.98
CA TRP A 86 -2.67 -12.83 -4.27
C TRP A 86 -2.21 -12.59 -5.70
N GLY A 87 -0.96 -12.17 -5.87
CA GLY A 87 -0.36 -11.84 -7.15
C GLY A 87 1.17 -11.81 -7.06
N ILE A 88 1.84 -11.46 -8.15
CA ILE A 88 3.32 -11.41 -8.21
C ILE A 88 3.94 -10.48 -7.16
N GLY A 89 3.27 -9.37 -6.82
CA GLY A 89 3.72 -8.47 -5.76
C GLY A 89 3.72 -9.15 -4.39
N ASN A 90 2.75 -10.03 -4.11
CA ASN A 90 2.72 -10.84 -2.89
C ASN A 90 3.89 -11.83 -2.87
N GLU A 91 4.16 -12.53 -3.97
CA GLU A 91 5.28 -13.48 -4.08
C GLU A 91 6.63 -12.80 -3.82
N VAL A 92 6.84 -11.61 -4.41
CA VAL A 92 8.05 -10.80 -4.15
C VAL A 92 8.12 -10.39 -2.69
N ARG A 93 7.00 -10.00 -2.09
CA ARG A 93 6.93 -9.64 -0.67
C ARG A 93 7.19 -10.83 0.25
N GLU A 94 6.73 -12.04 -0.09
CA GLU A 94 7.06 -13.27 0.65
C GLU A 94 8.56 -13.54 0.65
N GLN A 95 9.22 -13.38 -0.49
CA GLN A 95 10.67 -13.51 -0.57
C GLN A 95 11.39 -12.42 0.26
N LEU A 96 10.90 -11.19 0.20
CA LEU A 96 11.43 -10.09 1.02
C LEU A 96 11.29 -10.40 2.52
N TYR A 97 10.13 -10.90 2.93
CA TYR A 97 9.84 -11.29 4.31
C TYR A 97 10.84 -12.32 4.85
N VAL A 98 11.27 -13.29 4.04
CA VAL A 98 12.30 -14.27 4.45
C VAL A 98 13.61 -13.57 4.80
N ASN A 99 14.08 -12.67 3.93
CA ASN A 99 15.34 -11.96 4.13
C ASN A 99 15.27 -11.01 5.33
N LEU A 100 14.17 -10.26 5.46
CA LEU A 100 13.98 -9.32 6.57
C LEU A 100 13.85 -10.05 7.92
N ARG A 101 13.16 -11.19 7.93
CA ARG A 101 13.07 -12.06 9.11
C ARG A 101 14.45 -12.55 9.53
N GLN A 102 15.27 -12.99 8.58
CA GLN A 102 16.63 -13.44 8.88
C GLN A 102 17.47 -12.33 9.51
N ILE A 103 17.45 -11.10 8.97
CA ILE A 103 18.15 -9.95 9.53
C ILE A 103 17.71 -9.70 10.99
N ASN A 104 16.40 -9.75 11.23
CA ASN A 104 15.80 -9.53 12.54
C ASN A 104 16.19 -10.60 13.56
N GLU A 105 16.07 -11.88 13.21
CA GLU A 105 16.44 -13.00 14.09
C GLU A 105 17.93 -12.99 14.42
N GLN A 106 18.81 -12.64 13.46
CA GLN A 106 20.24 -12.50 13.70
C GLN A 106 20.59 -11.29 14.57
N SER A 107 19.91 -10.17 14.35
CA SER A 107 20.09 -8.95 15.15
C SER A 107 19.66 -9.15 16.61
N ALA A 108 18.56 -9.88 16.82
CA ALA A 108 18.08 -10.23 18.15
C ALA A 108 19.00 -11.25 18.87
N ALA A 109 19.70 -12.12 18.14
CA ALA A 109 20.57 -13.13 18.73
C ALA A 109 21.96 -12.60 19.14
N THR A 110 22.44 -11.52 18.52
CA THR A 110 23.84 -11.09 18.65
C THR A 110 24.04 -9.89 19.57
N THR A 111 22.96 -9.31 20.11
CA THR A 111 22.92 -8.09 20.95
C THR A 111 23.96 -7.06 20.52
N GLY A 112 23.62 -6.28 19.49
CA GLY A 112 24.47 -5.18 19.03
C GLY A 112 24.83 -4.19 20.14
N ALA A 113 25.93 -3.45 19.97
CA ALA A 113 26.28 -2.39 20.92
C ALA A 113 25.13 -1.37 21.05
N PRO A 114 24.92 -0.74 22.23
CA PRO A 114 23.84 0.21 22.44
C PRO A 114 23.82 1.32 21.37
N GLY A 115 22.65 1.57 20.78
CA GLY A 115 22.44 2.61 19.77
C GLY A 115 22.74 2.19 18.33
N THR A 116 23.31 1.00 18.11
CA THR A 116 23.55 0.46 16.75
C THR A 116 22.25 0.05 16.07
N ASP A 117 22.26 0.00 14.73
CA ASP A 117 21.12 -0.46 13.93
C ASP A 117 20.71 -1.88 14.30
N ALA A 118 21.69 -2.78 14.48
CA ALA A 118 21.46 -4.17 14.88
C ALA A 118 20.78 -4.26 16.26
N GLN A 119 21.18 -3.43 17.23
CA GLN A 119 20.53 -3.40 18.54
C GLN A 119 19.07 -2.93 18.44
N LYS A 120 18.80 -1.86 17.67
CA LYS A 120 17.43 -1.34 17.50
C LYS A 120 16.50 -2.36 16.84
N ILE A 121 16.97 -3.01 15.77
CA ILE A 121 16.24 -4.06 15.05
C ILE A 121 16.01 -5.27 15.98
N GLY A 122 17.06 -5.74 16.64
CA GLY A 122 16.97 -6.87 17.57
C GLY A 122 15.99 -6.63 18.72
N ASP A 123 16.03 -5.45 19.33
CA ASP A 123 15.13 -5.09 20.44
C ASP A 123 13.68 -4.89 19.99
N PHE A 124 13.47 -4.27 18.81
CA PHE A 124 12.14 -4.14 18.22
C PHE A 124 11.55 -5.53 17.97
N TRP A 125 12.30 -6.40 17.30
CA TRP A 125 11.91 -7.78 17.02
C TRP A 125 11.56 -8.56 18.29
N ALA A 126 12.48 -8.60 19.25
CA ALA A 126 12.31 -9.35 20.49
C ALA A 126 11.08 -8.85 21.28
N THR A 127 10.90 -7.53 21.38
CA THR A 127 9.75 -6.94 22.06
C THR A 127 8.44 -7.26 21.36
N ALA A 128 8.40 -7.09 20.03
CA ALA A 128 7.19 -7.28 19.26
C ALA A 128 6.82 -8.76 19.09
N MET A 129 7.75 -9.69 19.25
CA MET A 129 7.48 -11.13 19.19
C MET A 129 7.00 -11.73 20.53
N ASP A 130 7.20 -11.05 21.66
CA ASP A 130 6.79 -11.53 23.00
C ASP A 130 5.27 -11.40 23.23
N THR A 131 4.51 -12.38 22.76
CA THR A 131 3.05 -12.43 22.96
C THR A 131 2.66 -12.57 24.42
N VAL A 132 3.48 -13.23 25.25
CA VAL A 132 3.15 -13.48 26.66
C VAL A 132 3.12 -12.15 27.41
N LYS A 133 4.14 -11.32 27.22
CA LYS A 133 4.18 -9.99 27.82
C LYS A 133 3.07 -9.08 27.30
N ILE A 134 2.78 -9.13 26.01
CA ILE A 134 1.73 -8.30 25.39
C ILE A 134 0.34 -8.70 25.93
N ASP A 135 0.06 -9.99 26.07
CA ASP A 135 -1.21 -10.46 26.65
C ASP A 135 -1.30 -10.13 28.15
N GLN A 136 -0.18 -10.20 28.89
CA GLN A 136 -0.13 -9.77 30.30
C GLN A 136 -0.36 -8.27 30.47
N GLN A 137 0.16 -7.43 29.56
CA GLN A 137 -0.02 -5.98 29.60
C GLN A 137 -1.44 -5.56 29.20
N GLY A 138 -2.14 -6.34 28.36
CA GLY A 138 -3.53 -6.07 28.02
C GLY A 138 -3.70 -4.71 27.35
N ILE A 139 -4.48 -3.84 28.00
CA ILE A 139 -4.78 -2.47 27.56
C ILE A 139 -3.95 -1.39 28.30
N HIS A 140 -3.28 -1.78 29.39
CA HIS A 140 -2.65 -0.85 30.33
C HIS A 140 -1.65 0.16 29.73
N PRO A 141 -0.94 -0.14 28.62
CA PRO A 141 -0.14 0.89 27.94
C PRO A 141 -0.91 2.14 27.50
N LEU A 142 -2.24 2.10 27.44
CA LEU A 142 -3.12 3.22 27.06
C LEU A 142 -3.88 3.85 28.24
N ASP A 143 -3.58 3.47 29.49
CA ASP A 143 -4.32 3.95 30.66
C ASP A 143 -4.28 5.49 30.79
N ALA A 144 -3.17 6.12 30.43
CA ALA A 144 -3.02 7.57 30.50
C ALA A 144 -3.89 8.31 29.45
N GLU A 145 -3.95 7.78 28.23
CA GLU A 145 -4.80 8.28 27.15
C GLU A 145 -6.29 8.07 27.47
N LEU A 146 -6.66 6.89 27.97
CA LEU A 146 -8.02 6.60 28.39
C LEU A 146 -8.47 7.52 29.53
N ALA A 147 -7.61 7.76 30.53
CA ALA A 147 -7.89 8.70 31.61
C ALA A 147 -8.06 10.15 31.10
N ARG A 148 -7.30 10.57 30.08
CA ARG A 148 -7.49 11.87 29.43
C ARG A 148 -8.87 11.96 28.76
N ILE A 149 -9.31 10.91 28.06
CA ILE A 149 -10.62 10.86 27.43
C ILE A 149 -11.75 10.88 28.48
N ASP A 150 -11.58 10.14 29.59
CA ASP A 150 -12.55 10.10 30.69
C ASP A 150 -12.76 11.48 31.34
N ALA A 151 -11.74 12.33 31.31
CA ALA A 151 -11.77 13.67 31.89
C ALA A 151 -12.48 14.73 31.04
N ILE A 152 -12.87 14.42 29.80
CA ILE A 152 -13.58 15.34 28.89
C ILE A 152 -14.95 15.72 29.48
N LYS A 153 -15.20 17.02 29.65
CA LYS A 153 -16.45 17.60 30.13
C LYS A 153 -17.08 18.59 29.15
N SER A 154 -16.35 18.97 28.12
CA SER A 154 -16.78 19.93 27.10
C SER A 154 -16.32 19.52 25.69
N PRO A 155 -16.95 20.05 24.62
CA PRO A 155 -16.41 19.94 23.27
C PRO A 155 -14.99 20.50 23.13
N GLY A 156 -14.63 21.53 23.92
CA GLY A 156 -13.28 22.08 23.96
C GLY A 156 -12.27 21.05 24.46
N ASP A 157 -12.60 20.32 25.52
CA ASP A 157 -11.74 19.27 26.09
C ASP A 157 -11.55 18.12 25.09
N ALA A 158 -12.57 17.80 24.28
CA ALA A 158 -12.45 16.78 23.23
C ALA A 158 -11.46 17.20 22.13
N ILE A 159 -11.42 18.49 21.80
CA ILE A 159 -10.40 19.06 20.91
C ILE A 159 -9.03 18.98 21.59
N ASP A 160 -8.92 19.31 22.88
CA ASP A 160 -7.64 19.19 23.61
C ASP A 160 -7.07 17.77 23.59
N VAL A 161 -7.93 16.76 23.83
CA VAL A 161 -7.53 15.36 23.74
C VAL A 161 -7.12 14.98 22.33
N ALA A 162 -7.89 15.35 21.29
CA ALA A 162 -7.51 15.08 19.91
C ALA A 162 -6.13 15.64 19.53
N PHE A 163 -5.77 16.83 20.03
CA PHE A 163 -4.44 17.38 19.81
C PHE A 163 -3.35 16.71 20.63
N ALA A 164 -3.66 16.23 21.84
CA ALA A 164 -2.73 15.45 22.65
C ALA A 164 -2.44 14.07 22.02
N GLU A 165 -3.40 13.49 21.29
CA GLU A 165 -3.25 12.19 20.61
C GLU A 165 -2.61 12.30 19.20
N GLY A 166 -2.50 13.50 18.62
CA GLY A 166 -1.87 13.70 17.31
C GLY A 166 -0.44 13.14 17.22
N PRO A 167 0.47 13.40 18.18
CA PRO A 167 1.81 12.79 18.23
C PRO A 167 1.80 11.27 18.42
N LEU A 168 0.69 10.72 18.91
CA LEU A 168 0.43 9.28 19.03
C LEU A 168 -0.09 8.67 17.71
N GLN A 169 -0.20 9.47 16.65
CA GLN A 169 -0.73 9.10 15.33
C GLN A 169 -2.20 8.64 15.37
N VAL A 170 -2.95 9.02 16.40
CA VAL A 170 -4.41 8.91 16.39
C VAL A 170 -4.94 10.11 15.60
N GLY A 171 -5.75 9.86 14.57
CA GLY A 171 -6.26 10.90 13.67
C GLY A 171 -7.75 11.18 13.82
N PRO A 172 -8.25 11.64 14.99
CA PRO A 172 -9.65 11.98 15.13
C PRO A 172 -9.99 13.29 14.42
N PHE A 173 -11.21 13.38 13.86
CA PHE A 173 -11.84 14.57 13.29
C PHE A 173 -11.26 15.05 11.95
N PHE A 174 -9.93 15.14 11.81
CA PHE A 174 -9.27 15.60 10.59
C PHE A 174 -7.89 14.95 10.44
N SER A 175 -7.32 15.03 9.23
CA SER A 175 -5.96 14.56 8.96
C SER A 175 -4.97 15.72 8.92
N PHE A 176 -3.79 15.48 9.50
CA PHE A 176 -2.66 16.41 9.54
C PHE A 176 -1.42 15.74 8.96
N TYR A 177 -0.67 16.45 8.13
CA TYR A 177 0.66 16.02 7.70
C TYR A 177 1.53 17.21 7.32
N VAL A 178 2.85 17.01 7.30
CA VAL A 178 3.82 17.97 6.79
C VAL A 178 4.37 17.42 5.48
N TYR A 179 4.22 18.17 4.40
CA TYR A 179 4.67 17.78 3.06
C TYR A 179 5.05 19.00 2.23
N GLN A 180 5.58 18.79 1.03
CA GLN A 180 5.92 19.89 0.12
C GLN A 180 4.68 20.75 -0.20
N ASP A 181 4.89 22.06 -0.35
CA ASP A 181 3.88 22.97 -0.90
C ASP A 181 3.76 22.71 -2.41
N GLU A 182 2.55 22.42 -2.91
CA GLU A 182 2.31 22.05 -4.31
C GLU A 182 2.63 23.18 -5.29
N ARG A 183 2.61 24.44 -4.82
CA ARG A 183 2.97 25.62 -5.62
C ARG A 183 4.39 26.12 -5.33
N LYS A 184 5.06 25.56 -4.31
CA LYS A 184 6.44 25.87 -3.93
C LYS A 184 7.16 24.63 -3.39
N SER A 185 7.55 23.72 -4.28
CA SER A 185 8.02 22.38 -3.91
C SER A 185 9.34 22.32 -3.12
N ASP A 186 10.08 23.43 -3.03
CA ASP A 186 11.30 23.56 -2.24
C ASP A 186 11.04 23.88 -0.76
N VAL A 187 9.78 24.10 -0.35
CA VAL A 187 9.40 24.31 1.05
C VAL A 187 8.43 23.25 1.54
N GLN A 188 8.53 22.93 2.83
CA GLN A 188 7.51 22.13 3.52
C GLN A 188 6.38 23.06 4.00
N ALA A 189 5.17 22.53 4.02
CA ALA A 189 3.97 23.18 4.51
C ALA A 189 3.18 22.21 5.40
N VAL A 190 2.40 22.79 6.30
CA VAL A 190 1.38 22.04 7.06
C VAL A 190 0.16 21.86 6.17
N HIS A 191 -0.29 20.62 6.07
CA HIS A 191 -1.48 20.22 5.34
C HIS A 191 -2.54 19.70 6.30
N LEU A 192 -3.77 20.14 6.06
CA LEU A 192 -4.97 19.77 6.82
C LEU A 192 -6.04 19.29 5.85
N SER A 193 -6.66 18.14 6.10
CA SER A 193 -7.69 17.59 5.21
C SER A 193 -8.79 16.86 6.00
N GLN A 194 -9.89 16.55 5.30
CA GLN A 194 -11.00 15.77 5.86
C GLN A 194 -10.53 14.41 6.40
N GLY A 195 -11.10 13.98 7.52
CA GLY A 195 -10.71 12.74 8.19
C GLY A 195 -11.71 12.32 9.27
N GLY A 196 -11.24 11.54 10.25
CA GLY A 196 -12.05 11.12 11.39
C GLY A 196 -13.10 10.05 11.10
N LEU A 197 -12.93 9.28 10.02
CA LEU A 197 -13.81 8.17 9.66
C LEU A 197 -13.11 6.84 9.98
N GLY A 198 -13.83 5.87 10.54
CA GLY A 198 -13.30 4.51 10.72
C GLY A 198 -13.65 3.53 9.60
N LEU A 199 -14.52 3.88 8.65
CA LEU A 199 -14.72 3.15 7.39
C LEU A 199 -13.82 3.71 6.26
N PRO A 200 -13.52 2.94 5.19
CA PRO A 200 -12.49 3.31 4.21
C PRO A 200 -12.68 4.65 3.50
N GLU A 201 -13.93 5.03 3.25
CA GLU A 201 -14.27 6.29 2.59
C GLU A 201 -15.70 6.72 2.94
N ARG A 202 -16.11 7.90 2.51
CA ARG A 202 -17.37 8.54 2.93
C ARG A 202 -18.63 7.80 2.48
N ASP A 203 -18.64 7.22 1.29
CA ASP A 203 -19.81 6.60 0.69
C ASP A 203 -20.17 5.28 1.40
N PHE A 204 -19.22 4.62 2.09
CA PHE A 204 -19.52 3.50 2.99
C PHE A 204 -20.61 3.84 4.01
N TYR A 205 -20.77 5.11 4.41
CA TYR A 205 -21.75 5.52 5.42
C TYR A 205 -23.20 5.64 4.92
N PHE A 206 -23.43 5.70 3.60
CA PHE A 206 -24.78 5.89 3.06
C PHE A 206 -25.05 5.20 1.70
N ASN A 207 -24.07 4.53 1.09
CA ASN A 207 -24.26 3.76 -0.14
C ASN A 207 -25.27 2.61 0.08
N PRO A 208 -26.39 2.54 -0.66
CA PRO A 208 -27.44 1.57 -0.41
C PRO A 208 -27.12 0.15 -0.92
N ASP A 209 -25.98 -0.06 -1.59
CA ASP A 209 -25.56 -1.39 -2.03
C ASP A 209 -25.57 -2.40 -0.87
N THR A 210 -26.10 -3.59 -1.13
CA THR A 210 -26.33 -4.61 -0.10
C THR A 210 -25.06 -5.05 0.63
N GLY A 211 -23.93 -5.12 -0.09
CA GLY A 211 -22.64 -5.47 0.50
C GLY A 211 -22.14 -4.35 1.44
N VAL A 212 -22.27 -3.10 1.00
CA VAL A 212 -21.86 -1.93 1.78
C VAL A 212 -22.77 -1.71 3.00
N ALA A 213 -24.09 -1.92 2.84
CA ALA A 213 -25.04 -1.86 3.94
C ALA A 213 -24.71 -2.88 5.03
N ARG A 214 -24.37 -4.11 4.65
CA ARG A 214 -23.91 -5.13 5.58
C ARG A 214 -22.63 -4.74 6.31
N ILE A 215 -21.68 -4.09 5.63
CA ILE A 215 -20.44 -3.59 6.26
C ILE A 215 -20.77 -2.55 7.34
N ARG A 216 -21.71 -1.62 7.09
CA ARG A 216 -22.16 -0.67 8.12
C ARG A 216 -22.77 -1.36 9.34
N ASP A 217 -23.60 -2.38 9.11
CA ASP A 217 -24.23 -3.12 10.22
C ASP A 217 -23.17 -3.84 11.08
N GLU A 218 -22.16 -4.44 10.44
CA GLU A 218 -21.04 -5.07 11.15
C GLU A 218 -20.12 -4.04 11.81
N TYR A 219 -20.01 -2.83 11.24
CA TYR A 219 -19.22 -1.74 11.81
C TYR A 219 -19.77 -1.25 13.14
N VAL A 220 -21.10 -1.05 13.23
CA VAL A 220 -21.75 -0.70 14.51
C VAL A 220 -21.52 -1.79 15.56
N LYS A 221 -21.57 -3.07 15.17
CA LYS A 221 -21.26 -4.19 16.08
C LYS A 221 -19.79 -4.17 16.51
N HIS A 222 -18.88 -3.86 15.60
CA HIS A 222 -17.46 -3.74 15.88
C HIS A 222 -17.19 -2.62 16.91
N ILE A 223 -17.73 -1.41 16.71
CA ILE A 223 -17.62 -0.32 17.69
C ILE A 223 -18.17 -0.76 19.05
N ALA A 224 -19.34 -1.41 19.07
CA ALA A 224 -19.95 -1.87 20.31
C ALA A 224 -19.10 -2.93 21.03
N ARG A 225 -18.46 -3.87 20.30
CA ARG A 225 -17.55 -4.86 20.88
C ARG A 225 -16.29 -4.21 21.43
N THR A 226 -15.71 -3.26 20.69
CA THR A 226 -14.55 -2.48 21.15
C THR A 226 -14.86 -1.74 22.46
N LEU A 227 -16.03 -1.10 22.57
CA LEU A 227 -16.44 -0.42 23.81
C LEU A 227 -16.72 -1.40 24.96
N GLN A 228 -17.21 -2.61 24.67
CA GLN A 228 -17.34 -3.68 25.68
C GLN A 228 -15.99 -4.16 26.19
N LEU A 229 -14.97 -4.25 25.33
CA LEU A 229 -13.60 -4.58 25.76
C LEU A 229 -13.01 -3.52 26.70
N LEU A 230 -13.53 -2.28 26.66
CA LEU A 230 -13.21 -1.21 27.60
C LEU A 230 -14.09 -1.22 28.87
N GLY A 231 -14.89 -2.27 29.08
CA GLY A 231 -15.67 -2.46 30.31
C GLY A 231 -17.08 -1.87 30.28
N ARG A 232 -17.56 -1.34 29.15
CA ARG A 232 -18.96 -0.89 29.04
C ARG A 232 -19.92 -2.08 28.94
N ASP A 233 -21.07 -1.99 29.60
CA ASP A 233 -22.10 -3.03 29.50
C ASP A 233 -22.66 -3.15 28.07
N PRO A 234 -23.18 -4.33 27.66
CA PRO A 234 -23.61 -4.57 26.29
C PRO A 234 -24.69 -3.62 25.75
N ALA A 235 -25.65 -3.20 26.58
CA ALA A 235 -26.76 -2.35 26.15
C ALA A 235 -26.30 -0.91 25.93
N SER A 236 -25.52 -0.37 26.86
CA SER A 236 -24.91 0.95 26.73
C SER A 236 -23.92 0.99 25.57
N ALA A 237 -23.12 -0.07 25.37
CA ALA A 237 -22.14 -0.14 24.28
C ALA A 237 -22.80 -0.12 22.90
N LYS A 238 -23.95 -0.81 22.74
CA LYS A 238 -24.75 -0.76 21.50
C LYS A 238 -25.26 0.65 21.22
N THR A 239 -25.76 1.33 22.25
CA THR A 239 -26.28 2.71 22.12
C THR A 239 -25.15 3.68 21.76
N ALA A 240 -24.02 3.58 22.44
CA ALA A 240 -22.84 4.38 22.15
C ALA A 240 -22.32 4.15 20.73
N ALA A 241 -22.25 2.91 20.27
CA ALA A 241 -21.84 2.58 18.91
C ALA A 241 -22.74 3.22 17.85
N GLN A 242 -24.06 3.25 18.08
CA GLN A 242 -24.99 3.92 17.18
C GLN A 242 -24.78 5.44 17.16
N ASN A 243 -24.46 6.04 18.32
CA ASN A 243 -24.16 7.47 18.41
C ASN A 243 -22.85 7.81 17.69
N VAL A 244 -21.80 6.99 17.86
CA VAL A 244 -20.53 7.12 17.12
C VAL A 244 -20.77 6.99 15.61
N MET A 245 -21.51 5.98 15.16
CA MET A 245 -21.87 5.84 13.74
C MET A 245 -22.63 7.05 13.20
N THR A 246 -23.53 7.64 14.01
CA THR A 246 -24.28 8.84 13.63
C THR A 246 -23.34 10.05 13.48
N PHE A 247 -22.41 10.22 14.41
CA PHE A 247 -21.38 11.26 14.35
C PHE A 247 -20.48 11.10 13.11
N GLU A 248 -19.92 9.91 12.89
CA GLU A 248 -19.08 9.66 11.71
C GLU A 248 -19.85 9.80 10.39
N THR A 249 -21.13 9.40 10.35
CA THR A 249 -21.98 9.62 9.16
C THR A 249 -22.16 11.11 8.86
N ALA A 250 -22.24 11.96 9.87
CA ALA A 250 -22.32 13.41 9.69
C ALA A 250 -20.98 13.99 9.16
N LEU A 251 -19.84 13.51 9.66
CA LEU A 251 -18.52 13.85 9.10
C LEU A 251 -18.42 13.41 7.63
N ALA A 252 -18.79 12.17 7.33
CA ALA A 252 -18.73 11.61 5.98
C ALA A 252 -19.60 12.39 4.98
N LYS A 253 -20.78 12.86 5.40
CA LYS A 253 -21.64 13.72 4.57
C LYS A 253 -20.98 15.07 4.27
N ALA A 254 -20.23 15.62 5.22
CA ALA A 254 -19.48 16.87 5.04
C ALA A 254 -18.18 16.71 4.23
N SER A 255 -17.66 15.49 4.11
CA SER A 255 -16.49 15.18 3.29
C SER A 255 -16.80 15.29 1.78
N ARG A 256 -15.82 15.75 1.00
CA ARG A 256 -15.84 15.69 -0.47
C ARG A 256 -15.78 14.25 -0.98
N LYS A 257 -16.33 14.03 -2.17
CA LYS A 257 -16.25 12.76 -2.90
C LYS A 257 -14.84 12.49 -3.40
N LEU A 258 -14.52 11.21 -3.64
CA LEU A 258 -13.21 10.79 -4.10
C LEU A 258 -12.81 11.43 -5.45
N GLU A 259 -13.78 11.64 -6.34
CA GLU A 259 -13.54 12.34 -7.61
C GLU A 259 -13.15 13.80 -7.42
N ASP A 260 -13.74 14.50 -6.44
CA ASP A 260 -13.46 15.90 -6.14
C ASP A 260 -12.09 16.07 -5.44
N LEU A 261 -11.60 15.03 -4.76
CA LEU A 261 -10.27 15.02 -4.15
C LEU A 261 -9.13 14.92 -5.20
N ARG A 262 -9.44 14.60 -6.45
CA ARG A 262 -8.44 14.47 -7.53
C ARG A 262 -8.09 15.80 -8.20
N ASP A 263 -8.82 16.88 -7.91
CA ASP A 263 -8.49 18.22 -8.41
C ASP A 263 -7.45 18.89 -7.50
N PRO A 264 -6.16 18.97 -7.88
CA PRO A 264 -5.14 19.56 -7.03
C PRO A 264 -5.31 21.08 -6.83
N VAL A 265 -6.02 21.76 -7.73
CA VAL A 265 -6.26 23.21 -7.61
C VAL A 265 -7.37 23.48 -6.61
N ALA A 266 -8.47 22.74 -6.67
CA ALA A 266 -9.59 22.88 -5.74
C ALA A 266 -9.26 22.44 -4.30
N ASN A 267 -8.27 21.57 -4.14
CA ASN A 267 -7.79 21.10 -2.84
C ASN A 267 -6.57 21.89 -2.31
N TYR A 268 -6.14 22.94 -3.01
CA TYR A 268 -5.06 23.84 -2.54
C TYR A 268 -5.67 25.14 -1.99
N ASN A 269 -5.89 25.21 -0.68
CA ASN A 269 -6.40 26.42 -0.02
C ASN A 269 -5.41 26.90 1.04
N LYS A 270 -4.40 27.66 0.61
CA LYS A 270 -3.39 28.24 1.49
C LYS A 270 -3.93 29.44 2.26
N MET A 271 -3.80 29.43 3.58
CA MET A 271 -4.23 30.52 4.47
C MET A 271 -3.39 30.58 5.74
N THR A 272 -3.53 31.64 6.54
CA THR A 272 -2.87 31.71 7.86
C THR A 272 -3.64 30.87 8.88
N PRO A 273 -2.98 30.34 9.94
CA PRO A 273 -3.67 29.70 11.06
C PRO A 273 -4.77 30.58 11.68
N VAL A 274 -4.55 31.89 11.78
CA VAL A 274 -5.54 32.87 12.26
C VAL A 274 -6.79 32.90 11.37
N THR A 275 -6.60 32.83 10.05
CA THR A 275 -7.71 32.79 9.10
C THR A 275 -8.49 31.49 9.23
N LEU A 276 -7.78 30.37 9.43
CA LEU A 276 -8.42 29.07 9.65
C LEU A 276 -9.30 29.08 10.90
N THR A 277 -8.76 29.56 12.04
CA THR A 277 -9.53 29.73 13.29
C THR A 277 -10.73 30.63 13.09
N SER A 278 -10.53 31.86 12.58
CA SER A 278 -11.60 32.86 12.55
C SER A 278 -12.73 32.51 11.57
N LYS A 279 -12.41 31.86 10.44
CA LYS A 279 -13.38 31.60 9.36
C LYS A 279 -14.06 30.23 9.44
N TYR A 280 -13.34 29.19 9.86
CA TYR A 280 -13.84 27.81 9.75
C TYR A 280 -13.96 27.10 11.11
N THR A 281 -13.02 27.34 12.03
CA THR A 281 -12.96 26.59 13.30
C THR A 281 -12.71 27.51 14.52
N PRO A 282 -13.68 28.37 14.91
CA PRO A 282 -13.47 29.35 15.98
C PRO A 282 -13.18 28.75 17.36
N SER A 283 -13.48 27.46 17.60
CA SER A 283 -13.09 26.80 18.86
C SER A 283 -11.69 26.16 18.83
N ILE A 284 -10.98 26.24 17.70
CA ILE A 284 -9.63 25.67 17.55
C ILE A 284 -8.63 26.82 17.41
N GLU A 285 -7.84 27.02 18.45
CA GLU A 285 -6.69 27.93 18.45
C GLU A 285 -5.49 27.22 17.79
N TRP A 286 -5.33 27.38 16.48
CA TRP A 286 -4.35 26.59 15.71
C TRP A 286 -2.90 26.97 16.01
N ILE A 287 -2.60 28.22 16.39
CA ILE A 287 -1.21 28.66 16.56
C ILE A 287 -0.59 27.96 17.77
N GLY A 288 -1.23 28.04 18.93
CA GLY A 288 -0.74 27.42 20.16
C GLY A 288 -0.78 25.90 20.08
N ARG A 289 -1.82 25.33 19.46
CA ARG A 289 -1.91 23.88 19.29
C ARG A 289 -0.83 23.32 18.37
N LEU A 290 -0.58 23.94 17.21
CA LEU A 290 0.53 23.53 16.34
C LEU A 290 1.89 23.76 17.02
N ALA A 291 2.03 24.87 17.75
CA ALA A 291 3.25 25.16 18.50
C ALA A 291 3.54 24.12 19.60
N SER A 292 2.50 23.50 20.18
CA SER A 292 2.64 22.39 21.14
C SER A 292 3.27 21.14 20.52
N TRP A 293 3.13 20.97 19.20
CA TRP A 293 3.81 19.93 18.42
C TRP A 293 5.17 20.38 17.89
N GLY A 294 5.65 21.57 18.27
CA GLY A 294 6.89 22.16 17.75
C GLY A 294 6.75 22.74 16.33
N VAL A 295 5.53 22.91 15.81
CA VAL A 295 5.28 23.39 14.45
C VAL A 295 4.76 24.83 14.49
N ARG A 296 5.45 25.76 13.80
CA ARG A 296 5.09 27.19 13.79
C ARG A 296 5.00 27.71 12.36
N PRO A 297 3.98 27.30 11.59
CA PRO A 297 3.89 27.68 10.19
C PRO A 297 3.34 29.11 10.06
N ASP A 298 3.83 29.86 9.07
CA ASP A 298 3.22 31.13 8.66
C ASP A 298 1.87 30.89 7.95
N SER A 299 1.71 29.70 7.37
CA SER A 299 0.59 29.32 6.53
C SER A 299 0.32 27.81 6.59
N VAL A 300 -0.95 27.45 6.43
CA VAL A 300 -1.44 26.08 6.31
C VAL A 300 -2.14 25.92 4.97
N ILE A 301 -2.08 24.72 4.41
CA ILE A 301 -2.81 24.33 3.20
C ILE A 301 -3.98 23.46 3.65
N VAL A 302 -5.20 23.91 3.38
CA VAL A 302 -6.43 23.20 3.78
C VAL A 302 -7.07 22.57 2.55
N GLY A 303 -7.19 21.24 2.54
CA GLY A 303 -7.80 20.50 1.45
C GLY A 303 -9.25 20.90 1.20
N GLN A 304 -10.08 20.78 2.24
CA GLN A 304 -11.54 20.97 2.17
C GLN A 304 -12.00 21.95 3.26
N PRO A 305 -11.90 23.28 3.06
CA PRO A 305 -12.25 24.25 4.10
C PRO A 305 -13.70 24.13 4.60
N GLU A 306 -14.63 23.76 3.72
CA GLU A 306 -16.04 23.54 4.08
C GLU A 306 -16.26 22.35 5.03
N PHE A 307 -15.42 21.31 4.93
CA PHE A 307 -15.43 20.20 5.88
C PHE A 307 -15.08 20.68 7.29
N PHE A 308 -14.10 21.58 7.42
CA PHE A 308 -13.68 22.11 8.73
C PHE A 308 -14.79 22.93 9.39
N THR A 309 -15.57 23.70 8.63
CA THR A 309 -16.78 24.38 9.15
C THR A 309 -17.81 23.38 9.66
N ALA A 310 -18.10 22.33 8.91
CA ALA A 310 -19.07 21.32 9.33
C ALA A 310 -18.58 20.52 10.55
N MET A 311 -17.30 20.13 10.56
CA MET A 311 -16.63 19.46 11.68
C MET A 311 -16.70 20.29 12.95
N GLN A 312 -16.39 21.59 12.87
CA GLN A 312 -16.54 22.53 13.97
C GLN A 312 -17.96 22.51 14.54
N SER A 313 -18.98 22.69 13.71
CA SER A 313 -20.37 22.68 14.15
C SER A 313 -20.78 21.34 14.76
N LEU A 314 -20.30 20.23 14.20
CA LEU A 314 -20.61 18.89 14.67
C LEU A 314 -19.98 18.62 16.04
N ILE A 315 -18.70 18.95 16.24
CA ILE A 315 -18.04 18.80 17.56
C ILE A 315 -18.77 19.61 18.63
N GLN A 316 -19.15 20.86 18.33
CA GLN A 316 -19.83 21.73 19.29
C GLN A 316 -21.25 21.28 19.66
N SER A 317 -21.96 20.61 18.75
CA SER A 317 -23.35 20.16 18.96
C SER A 317 -23.48 18.71 19.44
N THR A 318 -22.40 17.93 19.35
CA THR A 318 -22.41 16.51 19.74
C THR A 318 -22.34 16.37 21.27
N PRO A 319 -23.17 15.52 21.89
CA PRO A 319 -23.08 15.27 23.33
C PRO A 319 -21.69 14.79 23.74
N VAL A 320 -21.17 15.32 24.84
CA VAL A 320 -19.81 15.00 25.36
C VAL A 320 -19.58 13.49 25.49
N ALA A 321 -20.57 12.74 25.98
CA ALA A 321 -20.47 11.28 26.08
C ALA A 321 -20.20 10.60 24.73
N THR A 322 -20.79 11.11 23.63
CA THR A 322 -20.55 10.59 22.28
C THR A 322 -19.15 10.94 21.79
N LEU A 323 -18.65 12.15 22.08
CA LEU A 323 -17.27 12.54 21.76
C LEU A 323 -16.25 11.66 22.49
N GLN A 324 -16.48 11.37 23.77
CA GLN A 324 -15.65 10.44 24.53
C GLN A 324 -15.63 9.05 23.90
N ASP A 325 -16.80 8.52 23.52
CA ASP A 325 -16.91 7.20 22.91
C ASP A 325 -16.24 7.11 21.53
N TYR A 326 -16.38 8.17 20.73
CA TYR A 326 -15.70 8.31 19.46
C TYR A 326 -14.17 8.35 19.63
N LEU A 327 -13.65 9.14 20.58
CA LEU A 327 -12.21 9.22 20.84
C LEU A 327 -11.64 7.91 21.40
N ARG A 328 -12.36 7.24 22.33
CA ARG A 328 -11.98 5.89 22.78
C ARG A 328 -11.90 4.93 21.60
N TYR A 329 -12.90 4.95 20.72
CA TYR A 329 -12.92 4.09 19.55
C TYR A 329 -11.74 4.35 18.59
N GLN A 330 -11.42 5.61 18.32
CA GLN A 330 -10.29 6.01 17.46
C GLN A 330 -8.94 5.58 18.05
N LEU A 331 -8.74 5.81 19.36
CA LEU A 331 -7.54 5.38 20.08
C LEU A 331 -7.35 3.87 20.01
N ILE A 332 -8.39 3.09 20.34
CA ILE A 332 -8.30 1.63 20.34
C ILE A 332 -8.12 1.09 18.93
N THR A 333 -8.79 1.65 17.92
CA THR A 333 -8.62 1.21 16.53
C THR A 333 -7.18 1.37 16.05
N THR A 334 -6.53 2.48 16.44
CA THR A 334 -5.14 2.79 16.12
C THR A 334 -4.18 1.80 16.78
N TYR A 335 -4.38 1.49 18.07
CA TYR A 335 -3.41 0.71 18.85
C TYR A 335 -3.70 -0.80 18.96
N SER A 336 -4.92 -1.26 18.64
CA SER A 336 -5.29 -2.69 18.66
C SER A 336 -4.32 -3.64 17.95
N PRO A 337 -3.61 -3.26 16.87
CA PRO A 337 -2.57 -4.12 16.28
C PRO A 337 -1.43 -4.51 17.24
N TYR A 338 -1.18 -3.71 18.27
CA TYR A 338 -0.04 -3.81 19.19
C TYR A 338 -0.42 -4.27 20.60
N LEU A 339 -1.71 -4.36 20.91
CA LEU A 339 -2.24 -4.77 22.21
C LEU A 339 -2.39 -6.30 22.31
N SER A 340 -3.00 -6.77 23.41
CA SER A 340 -3.30 -8.18 23.62
C SER A 340 -4.12 -8.80 22.49
N SER A 341 -4.06 -10.13 22.41
CA SER A 341 -4.77 -10.94 21.42
C SER A 341 -6.27 -10.64 21.35
N THR A 342 -6.90 -10.29 22.46
CA THR A 342 -8.32 -9.89 22.52
C THR A 342 -8.60 -8.66 21.64
N PHE A 343 -7.85 -7.57 21.80
CA PHE A 343 -8.02 -6.35 21.00
C PHE A 343 -7.62 -6.56 19.54
N TYR A 344 -6.50 -7.25 19.32
CA TYR A 344 -6.06 -7.59 17.97
C TYR A 344 -7.12 -8.40 17.20
N ASN A 345 -7.71 -9.41 17.85
CA ASN A 345 -8.67 -10.31 17.21
C ASN A 345 -10.00 -9.61 16.89
N GLU A 346 -10.48 -8.71 17.74
CA GLU A 346 -11.67 -7.90 17.44
C GLU A 346 -11.42 -6.99 16.23
N ARG A 347 -10.29 -6.26 16.21
CA ARG A 347 -9.90 -5.44 15.06
C ARG A 347 -9.77 -6.27 13.80
N PHE A 348 -9.10 -7.43 13.87
CA PHE A 348 -8.97 -8.35 12.73
C PHE A 348 -10.34 -8.80 12.22
N SER A 349 -11.26 -9.11 13.14
CA SER A 349 -12.60 -9.57 12.78
C SER A 349 -13.32 -8.58 11.87
N PHE A 350 -13.26 -7.29 12.18
CA PHE A 350 -13.89 -6.29 11.33
C PHE A 350 -13.02 -5.92 10.12
N TYR A 351 -11.85 -5.32 10.34
CA TYR A 351 -11.06 -4.69 9.29
C TYR A 351 -10.41 -5.67 8.32
N ASN A 352 -10.13 -6.89 8.74
CA ASN A 352 -9.45 -7.87 7.90
C ASN A 352 -10.43 -8.90 7.34
N ARG A 353 -11.30 -9.44 8.20
CA ARG A 353 -12.23 -10.51 7.81
C ARG A 353 -13.50 -9.99 7.15
N ILE A 354 -14.26 -9.12 7.83
CA ILE A 354 -15.53 -8.62 7.28
C ILE A 354 -15.28 -7.66 6.11
N LEU A 355 -14.36 -6.70 6.28
CA LEU A 355 -14.11 -5.65 5.29
C LEU A 355 -13.30 -6.15 4.10
N ASN A 356 -12.27 -6.97 4.34
CA ASN A 356 -11.28 -7.36 3.32
C ASN A 356 -11.27 -8.86 2.97
N GLY A 357 -12.16 -9.67 3.56
CA GLY A 357 -12.34 -11.09 3.20
C GLY A 357 -11.27 -12.06 3.70
N GLN A 358 -10.33 -11.63 4.55
CA GLN A 358 -9.29 -12.50 5.10
C GLN A 358 -9.91 -13.52 6.07
N LYS A 359 -9.54 -14.79 5.95
CA LYS A 359 -10.11 -15.86 6.80
C LYS A 359 -9.36 -15.95 8.14
N GLU A 360 -8.04 -15.78 8.12
CA GLU A 360 -7.17 -15.89 9.29
C GLU A 360 -6.13 -14.77 9.36
N PRO A 361 -5.59 -14.45 10.55
CA PRO A 361 -4.48 -13.54 10.70
C PRO A 361 -3.23 -13.98 9.94
N ARG A 362 -2.51 -13.02 9.35
CA ARG A 362 -1.12 -13.26 8.95
C ARG A 362 -0.28 -13.63 10.17
N ALA A 363 0.71 -14.49 9.94
CA ALA A 363 1.67 -14.91 10.96
C ALA A 363 2.26 -13.68 11.68
N ARG A 364 2.44 -13.79 13.01
CA ARG A 364 2.86 -12.66 13.85
C ARG A 364 4.14 -11.99 13.33
N TRP A 365 5.14 -12.80 12.99
CA TRP A 365 6.42 -12.30 12.50
C TRP A 365 6.29 -11.41 11.24
N LYS A 366 5.34 -11.69 10.34
CA LYS A 366 5.07 -10.81 9.17
C LYS A 366 4.48 -9.46 9.61
N ARG A 367 3.55 -9.50 10.57
CA ARG A 367 2.94 -8.29 11.14
C ARG A 367 3.96 -7.43 11.89
N VAL A 368 4.92 -8.07 12.56
CA VAL A 368 6.04 -7.39 13.22
C VAL A 368 6.95 -6.74 12.20
N LEU A 369 7.31 -7.43 11.10
CA LEU A 369 8.12 -6.83 10.03
C LEU A 369 7.44 -5.63 9.37
N ASP A 370 6.12 -5.68 9.18
CA ASP A 370 5.39 -4.53 8.65
C ASP A 370 5.45 -3.34 9.63
N ALA A 371 5.20 -3.58 10.92
CA ALA A 371 5.30 -2.55 11.95
C ALA A 371 6.72 -1.98 12.10
N GLU A 372 7.76 -2.82 11.97
CA GLU A 372 9.15 -2.38 11.94
C GLU A 372 9.45 -1.54 10.71
N GLY A 373 8.93 -1.94 9.54
CA GLY A 373 9.04 -1.19 8.29
C GLY A 373 8.47 0.22 8.42
N ASP A 374 7.30 0.35 9.04
CA ASP A 374 6.65 1.65 9.26
C ASP A 374 7.41 2.50 10.28
N ALA A 375 7.91 1.91 11.37
CA ALA A 375 8.60 2.64 12.44
C ALA A 375 10.05 3.00 12.10
N MET A 376 10.79 2.09 11.47
CA MET A 376 12.23 2.21 11.24
C MET A 376 12.72 1.51 9.97
N GLY A 377 11.90 1.46 8.92
CA GLY A 377 12.25 0.82 7.64
C GLY A 377 13.55 1.30 6.99
N MET A 378 13.96 2.56 7.22
CA MET A 378 15.27 3.07 6.75
C MET A 378 16.45 2.43 7.49
N VAL A 379 16.29 2.07 8.76
CA VAL A 379 17.30 1.37 9.56
C VAL A 379 17.45 -0.06 9.04
N LEU A 380 16.33 -0.79 8.93
CA LEU A 380 16.27 -2.14 8.37
C LEU A 380 16.79 -2.18 6.93
N GLY A 381 16.38 -1.20 6.11
CA GLY A 381 16.76 -1.07 4.71
C GLY A 381 18.26 -0.90 4.48
N ARG A 382 18.99 -0.25 5.40
CA ARG A 382 20.46 -0.13 5.30
C ARG A 382 21.15 -1.49 5.38
N ILE A 383 20.70 -2.36 6.27
CA ILE A 383 21.23 -3.73 6.39
C ILE A 383 20.81 -4.54 5.16
N PHE A 384 19.52 -4.47 4.79
CA PHE A 384 19.01 -5.18 3.63
C PHE A 384 19.75 -4.84 2.32
N VAL A 385 19.95 -3.56 2.02
CA VAL A 385 20.64 -3.13 0.79
C VAL A 385 22.08 -3.62 0.78
N LYS A 386 22.78 -3.56 1.93
CA LYS A 386 24.16 -4.04 2.05
C LYS A 386 24.28 -5.53 1.72
N GLU A 387 23.28 -6.33 2.10
CA GLU A 387 23.32 -7.80 1.96
C GLU A 387 22.72 -8.29 0.63
N TYR A 388 21.65 -7.66 0.15
CA TYR A 388 20.79 -8.21 -0.90
C TYR A 388 20.70 -7.32 -2.17
N PHE A 389 21.31 -6.13 -2.19
CA PHE A 389 21.24 -5.22 -3.34
C PHE A 389 22.63 -4.80 -3.84
N PRO A 390 23.28 -5.63 -4.68
CA PRO A 390 24.62 -5.36 -5.16
C PRO A 390 24.65 -4.19 -6.17
N PRO A 391 25.78 -3.47 -6.31
CA PRO A 391 25.89 -2.30 -7.20
C PRO A 391 25.49 -2.55 -8.65
N ALA A 392 25.72 -3.76 -9.17
CA ALA A 392 25.36 -4.12 -10.54
C ALA A 392 23.84 -4.05 -10.80
N GLU A 393 23.01 -4.37 -9.81
CA GLU A 393 21.55 -4.25 -9.95
C GLU A 393 21.15 -2.77 -10.04
N LYS A 394 21.79 -1.88 -9.27
CA LYS A 394 21.56 -0.43 -9.35
C LYS A 394 21.84 0.08 -10.76
N THR A 395 22.98 -0.29 -11.36
CA THR A 395 23.34 0.11 -12.72
C THR A 395 22.29 -0.37 -13.73
N ARG A 396 21.92 -1.65 -13.66
CA ARG A 396 20.94 -2.24 -14.57
C ARG A 396 19.59 -1.50 -14.55
N TYR A 397 19.09 -1.17 -13.36
CA TYR A 397 17.82 -0.44 -13.26
C TYR A 397 17.94 1.03 -13.68
N ALA A 398 19.06 1.69 -13.41
CA ALA A 398 19.32 3.04 -13.88
C ALA A 398 19.34 3.11 -15.43
N ASP A 399 20.01 2.16 -16.09
CA ASP A 399 20.04 2.06 -17.54
C ASP A 399 18.64 1.85 -18.14
N MET A 400 17.81 1.03 -17.48
CA MET A 400 16.43 0.82 -17.87
C MET A 400 15.59 2.11 -17.76
N VAL A 401 15.78 2.90 -16.70
CA VAL A 401 15.12 4.21 -16.55
C VAL A 401 15.53 5.16 -17.66
N GLU A 402 16.81 5.20 -18.05
CA GLU A 402 17.29 6.02 -19.16
C GLU A 402 16.70 5.59 -20.51
N ALA A 403 16.59 4.27 -20.74
CA ALA A 403 15.94 3.74 -21.94
C ALA A 403 14.46 4.16 -22.02
N ILE A 404 13.72 4.07 -20.90
CA ILE A 404 12.33 4.53 -20.82
C ILE A 404 12.23 6.04 -21.05
N ARG A 405 13.12 6.83 -20.45
CA ARG A 405 13.15 8.30 -20.64
C ARG A 405 13.38 8.67 -22.11
N THR A 406 14.26 7.95 -22.78
CA THR A 406 14.52 8.12 -24.22
C THR A 406 13.26 7.82 -25.04
N ALA A 407 12.60 6.70 -24.80
CA ALA A 407 11.35 6.35 -25.48
C ALA A 407 10.23 7.39 -25.24
N TYR A 408 10.11 7.91 -24.02
CA TYR A 408 9.15 8.97 -23.70
C TYR A 408 9.44 10.26 -24.47
N ARG A 409 10.71 10.68 -24.54
CA ARG A 409 11.12 11.86 -25.30
C ARG A 409 10.69 11.75 -26.76
N GLU A 410 11.02 10.63 -27.40
CA GLU A 410 10.68 10.41 -28.80
C GLU A 410 9.16 10.38 -29.04
N ARG A 411 8.39 9.82 -28.11
CA ARG A 411 6.93 9.77 -28.20
C ARG A 411 6.35 11.18 -28.07
N ILE A 412 6.76 11.96 -27.08
CA ILE A 412 6.29 13.34 -26.86
C ILE A 412 6.50 14.20 -28.10
N SER A 413 7.68 14.12 -28.72
CA SER A 413 8.00 14.89 -29.93
C SER A 413 7.06 14.59 -31.10
N ARG A 414 6.54 13.35 -31.18
CA ARG A 414 5.66 12.88 -32.27
C ARG A 414 4.16 13.07 -32.00
N LEU A 415 3.75 13.56 -30.83
CA LEU A 415 2.33 13.73 -30.51
C LEU A 415 1.68 14.82 -31.38
N THR A 416 0.56 14.50 -32.03
CA THR A 416 -0.15 15.44 -32.92
C THR A 416 -1.20 16.29 -32.19
N TRP A 417 -1.62 15.86 -31.01
CA TRP A 417 -2.64 16.55 -30.20
C TRP A 417 -2.06 17.64 -29.27
N MET A 418 -0.74 17.69 -29.10
CA MET A 418 -0.06 18.70 -28.28
C MET A 418 0.51 19.80 -29.17
N SER A 419 0.32 21.06 -28.76
CA SER A 419 1.04 22.19 -29.35
C SER A 419 2.55 22.08 -29.08
N ASP A 420 3.36 22.73 -29.92
CA ASP A 420 4.81 22.71 -29.77
C ASP A 420 5.28 23.34 -28.44
N SER A 421 4.59 24.39 -27.98
CA SER A 421 4.89 25.02 -26.70
C SER A 421 4.61 24.10 -25.50
N THR A 422 3.55 23.28 -25.58
CA THR A 422 3.25 22.27 -24.56
C THR A 422 4.27 21.12 -24.60
N LYS A 423 4.67 20.65 -25.80
CA LYS A 423 5.72 19.63 -25.94
C LYS A 423 7.04 20.09 -25.33
N ALA A 424 7.45 21.34 -25.58
CA ALA A 424 8.66 21.90 -25.01
C ALA A 424 8.65 21.84 -23.47
N ARG A 425 7.54 22.21 -22.84
CA ARG A 425 7.37 22.10 -21.37
C ARG A 425 7.36 20.65 -20.88
N ALA A 426 6.72 19.73 -21.60
CA ALA A 426 6.71 18.31 -21.24
C ALA A 426 8.11 17.68 -21.32
N LEU A 427 8.90 18.04 -22.33
CA LEU A 427 10.28 17.61 -22.47
C LEU A 427 11.18 18.20 -21.38
N GLN A 428 10.96 19.45 -20.99
CA GLN A 428 11.65 20.06 -19.86
C GLN A 428 11.36 19.30 -18.56
N LYS A 429 10.08 18.96 -18.30
CA LYS A 429 9.69 18.14 -17.14
C LYS A 429 10.30 16.74 -17.18
N LEU A 430 10.34 16.10 -18.35
CA LEU A 430 10.96 14.79 -18.51
C LEU A 430 12.47 14.83 -18.21
N ALA A 431 13.15 15.92 -18.58
CA ALA A 431 14.57 16.11 -18.29
C ALA A 431 14.86 16.34 -16.80
N SER A 432 13.87 16.76 -16.01
CA SER A 432 14.00 16.95 -14.56
C SER A 432 13.58 15.73 -13.72
N VAL A 433 13.26 14.59 -14.33
CA VAL A 433 13.00 13.33 -13.60
C VAL A 433 14.33 12.68 -13.22
N TYR A 434 14.59 12.55 -11.92
CA TYR A 434 15.80 11.91 -11.40
C TYR A 434 15.70 10.38 -11.48
N PRO A 435 16.77 9.68 -11.92
CA PRO A 435 16.84 8.22 -11.97
C PRO A 435 17.04 7.54 -10.62
#